data_AF-A0A3B0QBL8-F1
#
_entry.id   AF-A0A3B0QBL8-F1
#
_cell.length_a   1.000
_cell.length_b   1.000
_cell.length_c   1.000
_cell.angle_alpha   90.00
_cell.angle_beta   90.00
_cell.angle_gamma   90.00
#
_symmetry.space_group_name_H-M   'P 1'
#
loop_
_entity.id
_entity.type
_entity.pdbx_description
1 polymer ?
#
loop_
_entity_poly.entity_id
_entity_poly.type
_entity_poly.pdbx_seq_one_letter_code
_entity_poly.pdbx_strand_id
1 'polypeptide(L)'
;MVETINKVSKVERELHQELGYEPSDEEIAKRISPSFTAEKVRYIRKINTDPISLDKQVGKENDSQFSDFVKDDIVISPIDHSSKEELSVILKEMLEW
;
A
#
# COMPACT_ATOMS: atom_id res chain seq x y z
N MET A 1 9.49 12.49 11.42
CA MET A 1 8.88 11.86 10.22
C MET A 1 8.69 12.86 9.09
N VAL A 2 7.87 13.92 9.28
CA VAL A 2 7.71 14.99 8.25
C VAL A 2 9.05 15.67 7.91
N GLU A 3 9.88 15.94 8.91
CA GLU A 3 11.24 16.46 8.68
C GLU A 3 12.11 15.50 7.85
N THR A 4 11.92 14.20 8.01
CA THR A 4 12.67 13.16 7.28
C THR A 4 12.22 13.08 5.83
N ILE A 5 10.91 13.18 5.58
CA ILE A 5 10.34 13.30 4.22
C ILE A 5 10.91 14.54 3.53
N ASN A 6 10.84 15.71 4.18
CA ASN A 6 11.34 16.96 3.61
C ASN A 6 12.85 16.92 3.32
N LYS A 7 13.64 16.25 4.18
CA LYS A 7 15.07 16.02 3.93
C LYS A 7 15.31 15.15 2.71
N VAL A 8 14.58 14.04 2.56
CA VAL A 8 14.67 13.15 1.39
C VAL A 8 14.30 13.92 0.12
N SER A 9 13.17 14.62 0.11
CA SER A 9 12.72 15.39 -1.05
C SER A 9 13.66 16.54 -1.42
N LYS A 10 14.33 17.15 -0.43
CA LYS A 10 15.34 18.19 -0.67
C LYS A 10 16.58 17.60 -1.35
N VAL A 11 17.13 16.52 -0.81
CA VAL A 11 18.32 15.86 -1.36
C VAL A 11 18.05 15.28 -2.74
N GLU A 12 16.87 14.72 -2.97
CA GLU A 12 16.45 14.22 -4.28
C GLU A 12 16.45 15.34 -5.34
N ARG A 13 15.94 16.53 -5.02
CA ARG A 13 15.97 17.70 -5.92
C ARG A 13 17.39 18.19 -6.18
N GLU A 14 18.23 18.25 -5.15
CA GLU A 14 19.64 18.66 -5.28
C GLU A 14 20.41 17.68 -6.18
N LEU A 15 20.28 16.38 -5.94
CA LEU A 15 20.92 15.34 -6.76
C LEU A 15 20.38 15.33 -8.19
N HIS A 16 19.08 15.55 -8.39
CA HIS A 16 18.51 15.64 -9.74
C HIS A 16 19.09 16.82 -10.53
N GLN A 17 19.31 17.96 -9.88
CA GLN A 17 19.97 19.12 -10.50
C GLN A 17 21.45 18.88 -10.80
N GLU A 18 22.17 18.19 -9.91
CA GLU A 18 23.60 17.89 -10.08
C GLU A 18 23.85 16.82 -11.16
N LEU A 19 23.01 15.77 -11.20
CA LEU A 19 23.21 14.60 -12.05
C LEU A 19 22.49 14.70 -13.40
N GLY A 20 21.42 15.50 -13.49
CA GLY A 20 20.60 15.64 -14.70
C GLY A 20 19.69 14.44 -14.99
N TYR A 21 19.60 13.46 -14.09
CA TYR A 21 18.69 12.32 -14.14
C TYR A 21 18.07 12.04 -12.76
N GLU A 22 17.06 11.17 -12.68
CA GLU A 22 16.46 10.81 -11.39
C GLU A 22 17.42 9.97 -10.53
N PRO A 23 17.81 10.44 -9.34
CA PRO A 23 18.75 9.72 -8.49
C PRO A 23 18.14 8.43 -7.92
N SER A 24 18.97 7.41 -7.77
CA SER A 24 18.61 6.13 -7.16
C SER A 24 18.41 6.27 -5.64
N ASP A 25 17.59 5.39 -5.05
CA ASP A 25 17.36 5.32 -3.60
C ASP A 25 18.68 5.16 -2.81
N GLU A 26 19.68 4.48 -3.39
CA GLU A 26 21.02 4.33 -2.79
C GLU A 26 21.82 5.64 -2.77
N GLU A 27 21.74 6.43 -3.83
CA GLU A 27 22.46 7.70 -3.97
C GLU A 27 21.88 8.74 -3.01
N ILE A 28 20.55 8.79 -2.91
CA ILE A 28 19.83 9.63 -1.96
C ILE A 28 20.20 9.25 -0.52
N ALA A 29 20.23 7.95 -0.19
CA ALA A 29 20.60 7.48 1.14
C ALA A 29 22.04 7.88 1.52
N LYS A 30 23.01 7.69 0.61
CA LYS A 30 24.42 8.07 0.80
C LYS A 30 24.59 9.58 1.04
N ARG A 31 23.80 10.42 0.37
CA ARG A 31 23.88 11.88 0.48
C ARG A 31 23.25 12.43 1.76
N ILE A 32 22.20 11.78 2.29
CA ILE A 32 21.51 12.21 3.52
C ILE A 32 22.38 12.00 4.77
N SER A 33 22.85 10.77 5.00
CA SER A 33 23.62 10.42 6.20
C SER A 33 24.17 8.99 6.09
N PRO A 34 25.36 8.69 6.64
CA PRO A 34 25.90 7.32 6.68
C PRO A 34 25.02 6.32 7.44
N SER A 35 24.07 6.77 8.27
CA SER A 35 23.11 5.91 8.98
C SER A 35 21.80 5.68 8.22
N PHE A 36 21.69 6.18 6.98
CA PHE A 36 20.51 6.02 6.13
C PHE A 36 20.70 4.90 5.11
N THR A 37 19.72 4.01 5.01
CA THR A 37 19.73 2.87 4.07
C THR A 37 18.75 3.14 2.93
N ALA A 38 19.00 2.58 1.74
CA ALA A 38 18.08 2.65 0.61
C ALA A 38 16.65 2.16 0.97
N GLU A 39 16.53 1.14 1.83
CA GLU A 39 15.24 0.68 2.34
C GLU A 39 14.45 1.76 3.09
N LYS A 40 15.12 2.60 3.89
CA LYS A 40 14.47 3.70 4.60
C LYS A 40 13.98 4.77 3.62
N VAL A 41 14.76 5.10 2.60
CA VAL A 41 14.35 6.03 1.53
C VAL A 41 13.12 5.49 0.81
N ARG A 42 13.14 4.22 0.43
CA ARG A 42 12.02 3.53 -0.21
C ARG A 42 10.76 3.51 0.65
N TYR A 43 10.92 3.24 1.95
CA TYR A 43 9.81 3.30 2.91
C TYR A 43 9.23 4.71 3.00
N ILE A 44 10.09 5.73 3.07
CA ILE A 44 9.68 7.14 3.12
C ILE A 44 8.92 7.55 1.85
N ARG A 45 9.39 7.14 0.67
CA ARG A 45 8.66 7.36 -0.60
C ARG A 45 7.28 6.69 -0.58
N LYS A 46 7.21 5.45 -0.07
CA LYS A 46 5.95 4.70 0.03
C LYS A 46 4.93 5.36 0.96
N ILE A 47 5.35 5.88 2.11
CA ILE A 47 4.44 6.57 3.04
C ILE A 47 4.07 7.98 2.58
N ASN A 48 4.91 8.62 1.77
CA ASN A 48 4.68 9.96 1.23
C ASN A 48 3.84 9.93 -0.06
N THR A 49 3.28 8.77 -0.43
CA THR A 49 2.37 8.66 -1.57
C THR A 49 1.00 9.18 -1.14
N ASP A 50 0.48 10.17 -1.87
CA ASP A 50 -0.85 10.71 -1.60
C ASP A 50 -1.93 9.63 -1.81
N PRO A 51 -2.90 9.50 -0.88
CA PRO A 51 -3.99 8.55 -1.05
C PRO A 51 -4.82 8.90 -2.29
N ILE A 52 -5.22 7.88 -3.03
CA ILE A 52 -6.11 8.04 -4.19
C ILE A 52 -7.55 8.01 -3.70
N SER A 53 -8.38 8.93 -4.21
CA SER A 53 -9.82 8.93 -3.92
C SER A 53 -10.50 7.71 -4.52
N LEU A 54 -11.35 7.05 -3.73
CA LEU A 54 -12.20 5.95 -4.20
C LEU A 54 -13.26 6.41 -5.20
N ASP A 55 -13.67 7.68 -5.14
CA ASP A 55 -14.65 8.29 -6.07
C ASP A 55 -14.03 8.64 -7.43
N LYS A 56 -12.72 8.43 -7.59
CA LYS A 56 -12.02 8.75 -8.83
C LYS A 56 -12.55 7.85 -9.95
N GLN A 57 -13.05 8.47 -11.02
CA GLN A 57 -13.50 7.75 -12.21
C GLN A 57 -12.32 7.02 -12.90
N VAL A 58 -12.59 5.81 -13.38
CA VAL A 58 -11.64 4.95 -14.07
C VAL A 58 -12.27 4.40 -15.35
N GLY A 59 -11.43 4.14 -16.36
CA GLY A 59 -11.87 3.66 -17.67
C GLY A 59 -12.07 4.78 -18.71
N LYS A 60 -12.19 4.41 -19.99
CA LYS A 60 -12.33 5.37 -21.10
C LYS A 60 -13.71 6.03 -21.16
N GLU A 61 -14.72 5.31 -20.71
CA GLU A 61 -16.12 5.75 -20.72
C GLU A 61 -16.50 6.45 -19.40
N ASN A 62 -15.60 6.47 -18.40
CA ASN A 62 -15.80 7.04 -17.06
C ASN A 62 -17.01 6.48 -16.28
N ASP A 63 -17.50 5.31 -16.68
CA ASP A 63 -18.67 4.66 -16.06
C ASP A 63 -18.35 3.92 -14.77
N SER A 64 -17.07 3.73 -14.43
CA SER A 64 -16.64 3.01 -13.22
C SER A 64 -15.88 3.92 -12.27
N GLN A 65 -16.03 3.68 -10.98
CA GLN A 65 -15.28 4.33 -9.92
C GLN A 65 -14.13 3.42 -9.46
N PHE A 66 -13.10 4.00 -8.86
CA PHE A 66 -11.99 3.23 -8.30
C PHE A 66 -12.47 2.29 -7.18
N SER A 67 -13.48 2.72 -6.41
CA SER A 67 -14.20 1.91 -5.41
C SER A 67 -14.69 0.57 -5.96
N ASP A 68 -15.15 0.52 -7.20
CA ASP A 68 -15.68 -0.69 -7.83
C ASP A 68 -14.63 -1.81 -7.99
N PHE A 69 -13.34 -1.47 -7.93
CA PHE A 69 -12.22 -2.39 -8.06
C PHE A 69 -11.58 -2.79 -6.73
N VAL A 70 -11.99 -2.17 -5.61
CA VAL A 70 -11.47 -2.48 -4.29
C VAL A 70 -12.27 -3.63 -3.69
N LYS A 71 -11.69 -4.83 -3.73
CA LYS A 71 -12.26 -6.01 -3.07
C LYS A 71 -12.22 -5.85 -1.54
N ASP A 72 -13.31 -6.23 -0.89
CA ASP A 72 -13.33 -6.40 0.56
C ASP A 72 -12.76 -7.78 0.94
N ASP A 73 -11.64 -7.80 1.66
CA ASP A 73 -10.99 -9.03 2.14
C ASP A 73 -11.50 -9.49 3.51
N ILE A 74 -12.37 -8.71 4.17
CA ILE A 74 -12.97 -9.02 5.47
C ILE A 74 -14.29 -9.78 5.27
N VAL A 75 -14.96 -9.58 4.13
CA VAL A 75 -16.21 -10.27 3.81
C VAL A 75 -15.98 -11.76 3.61
N ILE A 76 -16.67 -12.57 4.43
CA ILE A 76 -16.67 -14.02 4.31
C ILE A 76 -17.45 -14.41 3.05
N SER A 77 -16.89 -15.30 2.23
CA SER A 77 -17.58 -15.84 1.07
C SER A 77 -18.86 -16.57 1.51
N PRO A 78 -20.00 -16.41 0.80
CA PRO A 78 -21.22 -17.15 1.12
C PRO A 78 -21.01 -18.66 1.18
N ILE A 79 -20.13 -19.19 0.33
CA ILE A 79 -19.78 -20.62 0.29
C ILE A 79 -19.07 -21.01 1.59
N ASP A 80 -18.06 -20.24 2.01
CA ASP A 80 -17.30 -20.50 3.23
C ASP A 80 -18.19 -20.41 4.48
N HIS A 81 -19.13 -19.45 4.48
CA HIS A 81 -20.11 -19.32 5.56
C HIS A 81 -21.01 -20.56 5.66
N SER A 82 -21.63 -20.97 4.56
CA SER A 82 -22.52 -22.15 4.54
C SER A 82 -21.78 -23.42 4.94
N SER A 83 -20.55 -23.65 4.44
CA SER A 83 -19.75 -24.81 4.84
C SER A 83 -19.41 -24.80 6.33
N LYS A 84 -19.07 -23.64 6.89
CA LYS A 84 -18.79 -23.52 8.34
C LYS A 84 -20.03 -23.76 9.19
N GLU A 85 -21.18 -23.29 8.74
CA GLU A 85 -22.46 -23.49 9.41
C GLU A 85 -22.87 -24.97 9.40
N GLU A 86 -22.77 -25.64 8.25
CA GLU A 86 -23.02 -27.07 8.10
C GLU A 86 -22.11 -27.91 9.03
N LEU A 87 -20.80 -27.63 9.03
CA LEU A 87 -19.86 -28.28 9.95
C LEU A 87 -20.23 -28.07 11.42
N SER A 88 -20.71 -26.87 11.77
CA SER A 88 -21.13 -26.55 13.13
C SER A 88 -22.38 -27.33 13.55
N VAL A 89 -23.31 -27.61 12.63
CA VAL A 89 -24.49 -28.45 12.88
C VAL A 89 -24.06 -29.90 13.14
N ILE A 90 -23.25 -30.47 12.25
CA ILE A 90 -22.78 -31.86 12.37
C ILE A 90 -22.02 -32.07 13.69
N LEU A 91 -21.14 -31.13 14.07
CA LEU A 91 -20.40 -31.20 15.33
C LEU A 91 -21.31 -31.18 16.56
N LYS A 92 -22.40 -30.40 16.54
CA LYS A 92 -23.37 -30.38 17.64
C LYS A 92 -24.14 -31.69 17.73
N GLU A 93 -24.56 -32.24 16.59
CA GLU A 93 -25.23 -33.55 16.56
C GLU A 93 -24.35 -34.66 17.13
N MET A 94 -23.04 -34.64 16.85
CA MET A 94 -22.08 -35.60 17.43
C MET A 94 -21.85 -35.42 18.93
N LEU A 95 -21.96 -34.20 19.46
CA LEU A 95 -21.77 -33.90 20.89
C LEU A 95 -23.00 -34.18 21.74
N GLU A 96 -24.20 -34.19 21.14
CA GLU A 96 -25.46 -34.55 21.81
C GLU A 96 -25.71 -36.08 21.87
N TRP A 97 -24.81 -36.88 21.29
CA TRP A 97 -24.79 -38.35 21.35
C TRP A 97 -23.79 -38.85 22.41
#